data_AF-X1MNF8-F1
#
_entry.id   AF-X1MNF8-F1
#
_cell.length_a   1.000
_cell.length_b   1.000
_cell.length_c   1.000
_cell.angle_alpha   90.00
_cell.angle_beta   90.00
_cell.angle_gamma   90.00
#
_symmetry.space_group_name_H-M   'P 1'
#
loop_
_entity.id
_entity.type
_entity.pdbx_description
1 polymer ?
#
loop_
_entity_poly.entity_id
_entity_poly.type
_entity_poly.pdbx_seq_one_letter_code
_entity_poly.pdbx_strand_id
1 'polypeptide(L)'
;MTSGNLSEEPIAKDNDEALSRLSGIADNFLVHNRDIYSRYDDSVAIVEKGTSQLIRRARSYAPYPIHLQFGAKQVLGCGAEVKNTFCLTRDNYAFLSQHIGDMENIETLEHFADTISLYKRLFHIEPVIIAHDLHPDYLATKYAQELGNSGIKLIPVQHHHAHIVSCMADNGVQSPVIGVAFDGTGLGSDGRIWGGEFLVADYRNFQRVGHLEYLPVPGGDAATRKPYRIGIAYILSLLGEGALSQGLPVMEDISKGEIEIIRRQIERGLNSPLTSSMGRLFDAISSLMGIRGEIDYEGQAAMELEMTAYKARPESNKGTNYEEG
;
A
#
# COMPACT_ATOMS: atom_id res chain seq x y z
N MET A 1 -2.78 -15.42 17.07
CA MET A 1 -2.97 -16.12 15.80
C MET A 1 -2.30 -15.29 14.73
N THR A 2 -1.41 -15.89 13.95
CA THR A 2 -0.78 -15.30 12.76
C THR A 2 -0.95 -16.27 11.60
N SER A 3 -0.79 -15.79 10.37
CA SER A 3 -0.87 -16.62 9.18
C SER A 3 0.25 -17.69 9.19
N GLY A 4 -0.10 -18.92 8.77
CA GLY A 4 0.81 -20.06 8.72
C GLY A 4 1.56 -20.11 7.39
N ASN A 5 2.58 -19.27 7.23
CA ASN A 5 3.40 -19.15 6.04
C ASN A 5 4.82 -18.67 6.37
N LEU A 6 5.75 -18.87 5.45
CA LEU A 6 7.00 -18.11 5.42
C LEU A 6 6.69 -16.64 5.08
N SER A 7 7.56 -15.72 5.51
CA SER A 7 7.40 -14.30 5.21
C SER A 7 7.17 -14.09 3.71
N GLU A 8 6.22 -13.21 3.35
CA GLU A 8 5.88 -12.83 1.97
C GLU A 8 5.24 -13.94 1.10
N GLU A 9 5.00 -15.13 1.63
CA GLU A 9 4.28 -16.20 0.90
C GLU A 9 2.80 -16.31 1.32
N PRO A 10 1.89 -16.79 0.44
CA PRO A 10 0.51 -17.04 0.79
C PRO A 10 0.34 -18.07 1.93
N ILE A 11 -0.74 -17.93 2.72
CA ILE A 11 -1.10 -18.86 3.78
C ILE A 11 -1.26 -20.29 3.25
N ALA A 12 -0.64 -21.26 3.92
CA ALA A 12 -0.81 -22.67 3.57
C ALA A 12 -2.27 -23.10 3.72
N LYS A 13 -2.80 -23.83 2.74
CA LYS A 13 -4.20 -24.32 2.78
C LYS A 13 -4.28 -25.83 2.95
N ASP A 14 -3.34 -26.57 2.37
CA ASP A 14 -3.35 -28.03 2.35
C ASP A 14 -2.52 -28.59 3.51
N ASN A 15 -2.94 -29.72 4.07
CA ASN A 15 -2.25 -30.31 5.24
C ASN A 15 -0.78 -30.65 4.92
N ASP A 16 -0.52 -31.23 3.75
CA ASP A 16 0.83 -31.60 3.31
C ASP A 16 1.70 -30.37 3.05
N GLU A 17 1.10 -29.30 2.50
CA GLU A 17 1.74 -28.00 2.31
C GLU A 17 2.20 -27.42 3.65
N ALA A 18 1.30 -27.39 4.64
CA ALA A 18 1.60 -26.85 5.98
C ALA A 18 2.70 -27.66 6.68
N LEU A 19 2.62 -28.99 6.66
CA LEU A 19 3.61 -29.87 7.26
C LEU A 19 4.99 -29.69 6.65
N SER A 20 5.07 -29.52 5.33
CA SER A 20 6.34 -29.29 4.63
C SER A 20 6.92 -27.91 4.95
N ARG A 21 6.16 -26.84 4.67
CA ARG A 21 6.64 -25.44 4.75
C ARG A 21 6.91 -24.98 6.18
N LEU A 22 6.15 -25.47 7.16
CA LEU A 22 6.21 -24.96 8.55
C LEU A 22 6.96 -25.91 9.50
N SER A 23 7.53 -27.01 9.00
CA SER A 23 8.27 -27.99 9.82
C SER A 23 9.44 -27.38 10.60
N GLY A 24 10.07 -26.33 10.06
CA GLY A 24 11.16 -25.60 10.73
C GLY A 24 10.70 -24.48 11.66
N ILE A 25 9.39 -24.25 11.80
CA ILE A 25 8.81 -23.13 12.54
C ILE A 25 7.92 -23.63 13.68
N ALA A 26 7.04 -24.60 13.41
CA ALA A 26 6.05 -25.08 14.36
C ALA A 26 6.48 -26.41 15.01
N ASP A 27 6.43 -26.47 16.34
CA ASP A 27 6.72 -27.70 17.09
C ASP A 27 5.64 -28.78 16.92
N ASN A 28 4.39 -28.37 16.68
CA ASN A 28 3.23 -29.26 16.59
C ASN A 28 2.22 -28.75 15.56
N PHE A 29 1.47 -29.68 14.96
CA PHE A 29 0.44 -29.40 13.96
C PHE A 29 -0.92 -29.92 14.41
N LEU A 30 -1.92 -29.05 14.44
CA LEU A 30 -3.32 -29.41 14.64
C LEU A 30 -4.07 -29.24 13.32
N VAL A 31 -4.34 -30.36 12.64
CA VAL A 31 -4.98 -30.40 11.32
C VAL A 31 -6.33 -31.10 11.36
N HIS A 32 -7.11 -30.98 10.28
CA HIS A 32 -8.40 -31.67 10.14
C HIS A 32 -8.61 -32.19 8.72
N ASN A 33 -9.63 -33.04 8.54
CA ASN A 33 -9.99 -33.69 7.27
C ASN A 33 -11.08 -32.95 6.48
N ARG A 34 -11.32 -31.67 6.76
CA ARG A 34 -12.19 -30.81 5.96
C ARG A 34 -11.32 -29.92 5.07
N ASP A 35 -11.33 -30.16 3.77
CA ASP A 35 -10.47 -29.40 2.86
C ASP A 35 -10.80 -27.90 2.85
N ILE A 36 -9.76 -27.07 2.79
CA ILE A 36 -9.88 -25.63 2.62
C ILE A 36 -9.81 -25.34 1.12
N TYR A 37 -10.96 -25.06 0.49
CA TYR A 37 -10.99 -24.86 -0.95
C TYR A 37 -10.26 -23.57 -1.39
N SER A 38 -10.47 -22.46 -0.66
CA SER A 38 -9.91 -21.15 -0.95
C SER A 38 -9.22 -20.56 0.27
N ARG A 39 -8.05 -19.93 0.05
CA ARG A 39 -7.25 -19.25 1.07
C ARG A 39 -7.88 -17.88 1.37
N TYR A 40 -8.11 -17.62 2.64
CA TYR A 40 -8.57 -16.32 3.15
C TYR A 40 -7.79 -16.00 4.40
N ASP A 41 -7.03 -14.92 4.38
CA ASP A 41 -6.48 -14.34 5.60
C ASP A 41 -7.58 -13.84 6.52
N ASP A 42 -7.22 -13.63 7.79
CA ASP A 42 -8.06 -12.91 8.72
C ASP A 42 -8.20 -11.44 8.28
N SER A 43 -9.43 -10.94 8.30
CA SER A 43 -9.68 -9.51 8.14
C SER A 43 -9.17 -8.74 9.35
N VAL A 44 -8.65 -7.53 9.11
CA VAL A 44 -8.12 -6.65 10.15
C VAL A 44 -8.80 -5.29 10.03
N ALA A 45 -9.31 -4.78 11.15
CA ALA A 45 -9.94 -3.47 11.23
C ALA A 45 -9.43 -2.71 12.46
N ILE A 46 -9.35 -1.38 12.33
CA ILE A 46 -9.18 -0.47 13.47
C ILE A 46 -10.54 0.14 13.79
N VAL A 47 -10.81 0.35 15.08
CA VAL A 47 -11.99 1.10 15.53
C VAL A 47 -11.53 2.47 15.99
N GLU A 48 -11.91 3.51 15.27
CA GLU A 48 -11.63 4.89 15.61
C GLU A 48 -12.94 5.67 15.78
N LYS A 49 -13.09 6.37 16.91
CA LYS A 49 -14.30 7.15 17.26
C LYS A 49 -15.62 6.37 17.09
N GLY A 50 -15.60 5.07 17.42
CA GLY A 50 -16.76 4.19 17.32
C GLY A 50 -17.03 3.62 15.92
N THR A 51 -16.25 4.01 14.91
CA THR A 51 -16.39 3.54 13.53
C THR A 51 -15.28 2.53 13.19
N SER A 52 -15.67 1.38 12.63
CA SER A 52 -14.73 0.38 12.13
C SER A 52 -14.19 0.77 10.76
N GLN A 53 -12.87 0.76 10.60
CA GLN A 53 -12.16 0.98 9.35
C GLN A 53 -11.35 -0.27 9.00
N LEU A 54 -11.62 -0.87 7.85
CA LEU A 54 -10.89 -2.06 7.41
C LEU A 54 -9.49 -1.65 6.90
N ILE A 55 -8.47 -2.33 7.40
CA ILE A 55 -7.11 -2.28 6.83
C ILE A 55 -6.90 -3.46 5.90
N ARG A 56 -7.39 -4.64 6.29
CA ARG A 56 -7.33 -5.86 5.48
C ARG A 56 -8.72 -6.42 5.33
N ARG A 57 -9.23 -6.42 4.10
CA ARG A 57 -10.48 -7.07 3.70
C ARG A 57 -10.19 -8.49 3.23
N ALA A 58 -10.57 -9.49 4.01
CA ALA A 58 -10.41 -10.90 3.65
C ALA A 58 -11.59 -11.72 4.20
N ARG A 59 -11.34 -12.65 5.14
CA ARG A 59 -12.38 -13.51 5.73
C ARG A 59 -13.56 -12.72 6.26
N SER A 60 -14.77 -13.24 6.07
CA SER A 60 -16.06 -12.66 6.45
C SER A 60 -16.52 -11.43 5.65
N TYR A 61 -15.68 -10.87 4.77
CA TYR A 61 -16.06 -9.75 3.89
C TYR A 61 -16.04 -10.17 2.42
N ALA A 62 -14.93 -10.73 1.95
CA ALA A 62 -14.89 -11.29 0.60
C ALA A 62 -15.64 -12.64 0.58
N PRO A 63 -16.39 -12.96 -0.50
CA PRO A 63 -16.49 -12.24 -1.77
C PRO A 63 -17.74 -11.34 -1.88
N TYR A 64 -18.30 -10.84 -0.76
CA TYR A 64 -19.47 -9.96 -0.80
C TYR A 64 -19.16 -8.70 -1.62
N PRO A 65 -19.98 -8.30 -2.61
CA PRO A 65 -19.64 -7.20 -3.50
C PRO A 65 -19.82 -5.82 -2.85
N ILE A 66 -19.11 -4.83 -3.39
CA ILE A 66 -19.44 -3.42 -3.22
C ILE A 66 -20.54 -3.06 -4.24
N HIS A 67 -21.58 -2.36 -3.81
CA HIS A 67 -22.65 -1.90 -4.69
C HIS A 67 -22.28 -0.56 -5.33
N LEU A 68 -22.25 -0.52 -6.65
CA LEU A 68 -21.95 0.66 -7.44
C LEU A 68 -23.24 1.47 -7.71
N GLN A 69 -23.13 2.79 -7.73
CA GLN A 69 -24.22 3.70 -8.07
C GLN A 69 -24.46 3.83 -9.59
N PHE A 70 -23.82 2.97 -10.39
CA PHE A 70 -23.89 2.95 -11.84
C PHE A 70 -23.66 1.53 -12.37
N GLY A 71 -24.13 1.28 -13.61
CA GLY A 71 -23.85 0.04 -14.31
C GLY A 71 -22.41 0.02 -14.84
N ALA A 72 -21.62 -0.95 -14.39
CA ALA A 72 -20.28 -1.27 -14.84
C ALA A 72 -20.28 -2.34 -15.93
N LYS A 73 -19.34 -2.21 -16.87
CA LYS A 73 -18.98 -3.30 -17.79
C LYS A 73 -18.29 -4.43 -17.02
N GLN A 74 -18.07 -5.55 -17.68
CA GLN A 74 -17.24 -6.61 -17.13
C GLN A 74 -15.76 -6.21 -17.22
N VAL A 75 -15.22 -5.70 -16.11
CA VAL A 75 -13.83 -5.23 -16.01
C VAL A 75 -13.10 -6.02 -14.94
N LEU A 76 -11.84 -6.39 -15.21
CA LEU A 76 -10.87 -6.84 -14.22
C LEU A 76 -9.95 -5.67 -13.85
N GLY A 77 -9.97 -5.21 -12.60
CA GLY A 77 -8.96 -4.34 -12.04
C GLY A 77 -7.90 -5.18 -11.33
N CYS A 78 -6.65 -5.14 -11.77
CA CYS A 78 -5.57 -5.98 -11.24
C CYS A 78 -5.00 -5.50 -9.90
N GLY A 79 -5.24 -4.25 -9.51
CA GLY A 79 -4.75 -3.67 -8.25
C GLY A 79 -3.30 -3.18 -8.33
N ALA A 80 -2.72 -2.93 -7.16
CA ALA A 80 -1.34 -2.47 -6.95
C ALA A 80 -0.39 -3.64 -6.64
N GLU A 81 0.91 -3.39 -6.45
CA GLU A 81 1.86 -4.46 -6.08
C GLU A 81 1.74 -4.88 -4.62
N VAL A 82 1.66 -3.91 -3.72
CA VAL A 82 1.68 -4.12 -2.27
C VAL A 82 0.25 -4.22 -1.74
N LYS A 83 0.01 -5.18 -0.83
CA LYS A 83 -1.28 -5.51 -0.22
C LYS A 83 -2.39 -5.68 -1.26
N ASN A 84 -2.07 -6.37 -2.35
CA ASN A 84 -2.91 -6.48 -3.53
C ASN A 84 -4.30 -7.06 -3.22
N THR A 85 -5.28 -6.50 -3.92
CA THR A 85 -6.57 -7.11 -4.20
C THR A 85 -6.92 -6.83 -5.66
N PHE A 86 -7.50 -7.79 -6.37
CA PHE A 86 -8.11 -7.53 -7.67
C PHE A 86 -9.62 -7.28 -7.51
N CYS A 87 -10.24 -6.67 -8.51
CA CYS A 87 -11.68 -6.46 -8.57
C CYS A 87 -12.25 -6.95 -9.89
N LEU A 88 -13.32 -7.74 -9.85
CA LEU A 88 -14.17 -7.98 -11.02
C LEU A 88 -15.44 -7.15 -10.91
N THR A 89 -15.94 -6.64 -12.03
CA THR A 89 -17.19 -5.85 -12.05
C THR A 89 -18.21 -6.50 -12.96
N ARG A 90 -19.50 -6.34 -12.62
CA ARG A 90 -20.63 -6.69 -13.48
C ARG A 90 -21.89 -6.00 -12.97
N ASP A 91 -22.71 -5.50 -13.89
CA ASP A 91 -23.94 -4.78 -13.55
C ASP A 91 -23.62 -3.64 -12.57
N ASN A 92 -24.27 -3.57 -11.43
CA ASN A 92 -24.03 -2.60 -10.37
C ASN A 92 -23.14 -3.15 -9.25
N TYR A 93 -22.28 -4.15 -9.52
CA TYR A 93 -21.45 -4.79 -8.50
C TYR A 93 -19.96 -4.74 -8.82
N ALA A 94 -19.17 -4.50 -7.77
CA ALA A 94 -17.72 -4.66 -7.74
C ALA A 94 -17.34 -5.77 -6.75
N PHE A 95 -16.94 -6.92 -7.28
CA PHE A 95 -16.48 -8.10 -6.55
C PHE A 95 -14.97 -7.95 -6.27
N LEU A 96 -14.65 -7.30 -5.16
CA LEU A 96 -13.27 -7.18 -4.67
C LEU A 96 -12.83 -8.52 -4.06
N SER A 97 -11.62 -8.97 -4.40
CA SER A 97 -11.04 -10.19 -3.85
C SER A 97 -10.77 -10.06 -2.35
N GLN A 98 -10.50 -11.19 -1.71
CA GLN A 98 -9.76 -11.17 -0.45
C GLN A 98 -8.35 -10.60 -0.67
N HIS A 99 -7.71 -10.16 0.41
CA HIS A 99 -6.29 -9.84 0.44
C HIS A 99 -5.47 -10.98 -0.18
N ILE A 100 -4.70 -10.64 -1.20
CA ILE A 100 -3.80 -11.58 -1.89
C ILE A 100 -2.42 -11.57 -1.26
N GLY A 101 -1.95 -10.39 -0.83
CA GLY A 101 -0.63 -10.18 -0.27
C GLY A 101 0.21 -9.24 -1.12
N ASP A 102 1.53 -9.26 -0.91
CA ASP A 102 2.48 -8.46 -1.68
C ASP A 102 2.93 -9.26 -2.91
N MET A 103 2.75 -8.67 -4.09
CA MET A 103 2.98 -9.32 -5.38
C MET A 103 4.47 -9.36 -5.73
N GLU A 104 5.29 -10.04 -4.92
CA GLU A 104 6.76 -10.02 -5.04
C GLU A 104 7.35 -11.34 -5.56
N ASN A 105 6.57 -12.41 -5.56
CA ASN A 105 7.03 -13.76 -5.90
C ASN A 105 6.04 -14.54 -6.77
N ILE A 106 6.50 -15.68 -7.29
CA ILE A 106 5.73 -16.52 -8.23
C ILE A 106 4.54 -17.17 -7.52
N GLU A 107 4.71 -17.57 -6.26
CA GLU A 107 3.69 -18.22 -5.43
C GLU A 107 2.47 -17.31 -5.25
N THR A 108 2.71 -16.01 -5.02
CA THR A 108 1.64 -15.01 -4.89
C THR A 108 0.98 -14.71 -6.25
N LEU A 109 1.75 -14.67 -7.33
CA LEU A 109 1.21 -14.49 -8.68
C LEU A 109 0.33 -15.67 -9.13
N GLU A 110 0.73 -16.90 -8.81
CA GLU A 110 -0.08 -18.10 -9.04
C GLU A 110 -1.37 -18.05 -8.22
N HIS A 111 -1.27 -17.71 -6.93
CA HIS A 111 -2.44 -17.54 -6.07
C HIS A 111 -3.41 -16.47 -6.60
N PHE A 112 -2.87 -15.36 -7.09
CA PHE A 112 -3.62 -14.28 -7.73
C PHE A 112 -4.38 -14.77 -8.96
N ALA A 113 -3.69 -15.44 -9.90
CA ALA A 113 -4.28 -15.95 -11.14
C ALA A 113 -5.36 -17.03 -10.89
N ASP A 114 -5.12 -17.94 -9.95
CA ASP A 114 -6.08 -18.96 -9.54
C ASP A 114 -7.34 -18.35 -8.94
N THR A 115 -7.16 -17.33 -8.09
CA THR A 115 -8.27 -16.63 -7.44
C THR A 115 -9.09 -15.82 -8.45
N ILE A 116 -8.45 -15.15 -9.42
CA ILE A 116 -9.16 -14.51 -10.54
C ILE A 116 -10.00 -15.53 -11.30
N SER A 117 -9.41 -16.67 -11.63
CA SER A 117 -10.09 -17.75 -12.37
C SER A 117 -11.29 -18.29 -11.59
N LEU A 118 -11.16 -18.44 -10.27
CA LEU A 118 -12.25 -18.80 -9.38
C LEU A 118 -13.37 -17.76 -9.39
N TYR A 119 -13.05 -16.47 -9.23
CA TYR A 119 -14.04 -15.40 -9.19
C TYR A 119 -14.77 -15.25 -10.53
N LYS A 120 -14.07 -15.40 -11.66
CA LYS A 120 -14.67 -15.42 -13.01
C LYS A 120 -15.73 -16.51 -13.14
N ARG A 121 -15.43 -17.73 -12.62
CA ARG A 121 -16.39 -18.85 -12.63
C ARG A 121 -17.55 -18.61 -11.67
N LEU A 122 -17.25 -18.21 -10.42
CA LEU A 122 -18.25 -18.01 -9.37
C LEU A 122 -19.28 -16.95 -9.75
N PHE A 123 -18.82 -15.87 -10.37
CA PHE A 123 -19.66 -14.76 -10.74
C PHE A 123 -20.04 -14.75 -12.22
N HIS A 124 -19.64 -15.73 -13.03
CA HIS A 124 -19.88 -15.75 -14.49
C HIS A 124 -19.48 -14.43 -15.16
N ILE A 125 -18.21 -14.05 -15.01
CA ILE A 125 -17.63 -12.80 -15.54
C ILE A 125 -16.53 -13.13 -16.56
N GLU A 126 -16.66 -12.56 -17.74
CA GLU A 126 -15.69 -12.55 -18.83
C GLU A 126 -15.24 -11.10 -19.08
N PRO A 127 -14.12 -10.68 -18.47
CA PRO A 127 -13.66 -9.30 -18.58
C PRO A 127 -13.39 -8.90 -20.03
N VAL A 128 -13.98 -7.78 -20.45
CA VAL A 128 -13.74 -7.16 -21.76
C VAL A 128 -12.75 -6.00 -21.69
N ILE A 129 -12.41 -5.59 -20.47
CA ILE A 129 -11.43 -4.55 -20.16
C ILE A 129 -10.60 -5.05 -18.97
N ILE A 130 -9.30 -4.77 -18.99
CA ILE A 130 -8.40 -4.97 -17.85
C ILE A 130 -7.81 -3.63 -17.46
N ALA A 131 -8.04 -3.22 -16.22
CA ALA A 131 -7.46 -2.03 -15.62
C ALA A 131 -6.27 -2.42 -14.74
N HIS A 132 -5.18 -1.66 -14.82
CA HIS A 132 -3.97 -1.90 -14.05
C HIS A 132 -3.32 -0.58 -13.63
N ASP A 133 -2.40 -0.63 -12.65
CA ASP A 133 -1.65 0.56 -12.22
C ASP A 133 -0.79 1.11 -13.37
N LEU A 134 -0.45 2.40 -13.32
CA LEU A 134 0.51 3.00 -14.25
C LEU A 134 1.90 2.39 -14.15
N HIS A 135 2.28 1.83 -12.99
CA HIS A 135 3.61 1.27 -12.79
C HIS A 135 3.85 0.07 -13.72
N PRO A 136 4.81 0.15 -14.67
CA PRO A 136 5.00 -0.89 -15.70
C PRO A 136 5.60 -2.18 -15.13
N ASP A 137 6.38 -2.08 -14.05
CA ASP A 137 7.13 -3.23 -13.53
C ASP A 137 6.38 -4.08 -12.51
N TYR A 138 5.21 -3.65 -12.04
CA TYR A 138 4.39 -4.42 -11.10
C TYR A 138 4.01 -5.77 -11.70
N LEU A 139 4.11 -6.85 -10.94
CA LEU A 139 3.67 -8.18 -11.36
C LEU A 139 2.18 -8.16 -11.75
N ALA A 140 1.35 -7.41 -11.02
CA ALA A 140 -0.07 -7.24 -11.37
C ALA A 140 -0.26 -6.54 -12.73
N THR A 141 0.60 -5.56 -13.07
CA THR A 141 0.59 -4.88 -14.36
C THR A 141 1.11 -5.80 -15.48
N LYS A 142 2.17 -6.55 -15.26
CA LYS A 142 2.69 -7.53 -16.22
C LYS A 142 1.65 -8.61 -16.53
N TYR A 143 0.98 -9.13 -15.51
CA TYR A 143 -0.15 -10.06 -15.68
C TYR A 143 -1.27 -9.46 -16.55
N ALA A 144 -1.63 -8.19 -16.32
CA ALA A 144 -2.62 -7.50 -17.14
C ALA A 144 -2.16 -7.39 -18.61
N GLN A 145 -0.90 -7.05 -18.84
CA GLN A 145 -0.32 -6.92 -20.18
C GLN A 145 -0.31 -8.25 -20.94
N GLU A 146 0.05 -9.34 -20.27
CA GLU A 146 0.02 -10.70 -20.84
C GLU A 146 -1.38 -11.09 -21.31
N LEU A 147 -2.42 -10.80 -20.50
CA LEU A 147 -3.80 -11.01 -20.90
C LEU A 147 -4.23 -10.10 -22.07
N GLY A 148 -3.73 -8.86 -22.11
CA GLY A 148 -3.98 -7.91 -23.19
C GLY A 148 -3.50 -8.38 -24.57
N ASN A 149 -2.47 -9.24 -24.63
CA ASN A 149 -2.01 -9.86 -25.88
C ASN A 149 -3.08 -10.71 -26.57
N SER A 150 -4.13 -11.10 -25.83
CA SER A 150 -5.30 -11.81 -26.36
C SER A 150 -6.34 -10.89 -27.03
N GLY A 151 -6.03 -9.59 -27.17
CA GLY A 151 -6.91 -8.58 -27.79
C GLY A 151 -7.85 -7.86 -26.82
N ILE A 152 -7.72 -8.09 -25.52
CA ILE A 152 -8.52 -7.43 -24.48
C ILE A 152 -8.01 -5.99 -24.29
N LYS A 153 -8.94 -5.03 -24.13
CA LYS A 153 -8.57 -3.62 -23.94
C LYS A 153 -7.91 -3.41 -22.57
N LEU A 154 -6.69 -2.89 -22.57
CA LEU A 154 -5.98 -2.46 -21.36
C LEU A 154 -6.25 -0.98 -21.08
N ILE A 155 -6.45 -0.65 -19.80
CA ILE A 155 -6.60 0.74 -19.32
C ILE A 155 -5.66 0.95 -18.13
N PRO A 156 -4.59 1.74 -18.28
CA PRO A 156 -3.79 2.14 -17.14
C PRO A 156 -4.56 3.18 -16.28
N VAL A 157 -4.46 3.05 -14.97
CA VAL A 157 -5.09 3.93 -13.99
C VAL A 157 -4.03 4.46 -13.03
N GLN A 158 -4.04 5.75 -12.75
CA GLN A 158 -3.08 6.36 -11.84
C GLN A 158 -3.39 5.96 -10.39
N HIS A 159 -2.35 5.57 -9.63
CA HIS A 159 -2.46 5.00 -8.29
C HIS A 159 -3.28 5.86 -7.30
N HIS A 160 -3.00 7.17 -7.25
CA HIS A 160 -3.62 8.08 -6.29
C HIS A 160 -5.06 8.45 -6.71
N HIS A 161 -5.31 8.51 -8.01
CA HIS A 161 -6.64 8.63 -8.56
C HIS A 161 -7.47 7.40 -8.20
N ALA A 162 -6.90 6.20 -8.26
CA ALA A 162 -7.55 4.97 -7.80
C ALA A 162 -7.89 5.00 -6.30
N HIS A 163 -6.99 5.51 -5.44
CA HIS A 163 -7.28 5.72 -4.01
C HIS A 163 -8.47 6.65 -3.77
N ILE A 164 -8.55 7.77 -4.48
CA ILE A 164 -9.66 8.72 -4.31
C ILE A 164 -10.96 8.13 -4.85
N VAL A 165 -10.92 7.49 -6.03
CA VAL A 165 -12.11 6.92 -6.67
C VAL A 165 -12.65 5.71 -5.90
N SER A 166 -11.80 4.93 -5.22
CA SER A 166 -12.27 3.84 -4.36
C SER A 166 -13.10 4.38 -3.18
N CYS A 167 -12.65 5.47 -2.56
CA CYS A 167 -13.40 6.17 -1.51
C CYS A 167 -14.72 6.75 -2.04
N MET A 168 -14.71 7.35 -3.24
CA MET A 168 -15.94 7.83 -3.89
C MET A 168 -16.94 6.68 -4.14
N ALA A 169 -16.46 5.54 -4.65
CA ALA A 169 -17.28 4.36 -4.90
C ALA A 169 -17.90 3.79 -3.62
N ASP A 170 -17.12 3.65 -2.55
CA ASP A 170 -17.59 3.12 -1.28
C ASP A 170 -18.64 4.03 -0.63
N ASN A 171 -18.51 5.34 -0.79
CA ASN A 171 -19.45 6.34 -0.26
C ASN A 171 -20.59 6.72 -1.23
N GLY A 172 -20.62 6.15 -2.44
CA GLY A 172 -21.64 6.47 -3.45
C GLY A 172 -21.60 7.91 -3.99
N VAL A 173 -20.46 8.59 -3.91
CA VAL A 173 -20.29 9.98 -4.37
C VAL A 173 -19.99 10.03 -5.87
N GLN A 174 -20.81 10.76 -6.63
CA GLN A 174 -20.67 10.86 -8.10
C GLN A 174 -20.16 12.20 -8.63
N SER A 175 -20.27 13.27 -7.84
CA SER A 175 -19.76 14.58 -8.22
C SER A 175 -18.24 14.63 -8.10
N PRO A 176 -17.55 15.49 -8.87
CA PRO A 176 -16.13 15.76 -8.66
C PRO A 176 -15.83 16.17 -7.21
N VAL A 177 -14.71 15.70 -6.68
CA VAL A 177 -14.26 15.95 -5.30
C VAL A 177 -12.85 16.54 -5.27
N ILE A 178 -12.53 17.22 -4.17
CA ILE A 178 -11.13 17.40 -3.77
C ILE A 178 -10.76 16.16 -2.97
N GLY A 179 -9.86 15.36 -3.50
CA GLY A 179 -9.30 14.19 -2.82
C GLY A 179 -7.87 14.45 -2.37
N VAL A 180 -7.55 13.95 -1.18
CA VAL A 180 -6.21 14.01 -0.60
C VAL A 180 -5.70 12.57 -0.53
N ALA A 181 -4.65 12.26 -1.28
CA ALA A 181 -4.08 10.93 -1.37
C ALA A 181 -2.68 10.95 -0.75
N PHE A 182 -2.61 10.50 0.50
CA PHE A 182 -1.36 10.36 1.25
C PHE A 182 -1.00 8.88 1.36
N ASP A 183 0.09 8.50 0.71
CA ASP A 183 0.59 7.13 0.69
C ASP A 183 2.12 7.08 0.84
N GLY A 184 2.67 5.88 0.73
CA GLY A 184 4.11 5.65 0.72
C GLY A 184 4.75 5.89 -0.64
N THR A 185 4.30 5.19 -1.67
CA THR A 185 4.92 5.20 -2.99
C THR A 185 3.85 4.87 -4.04
N GLY A 186 3.63 5.77 -5.00
CA GLY A 186 2.93 5.44 -6.24
C GLY A 186 3.54 6.15 -7.44
N LEU A 187 3.52 5.52 -8.62
CA LEU A 187 4.07 6.14 -9.82
C LEU A 187 3.19 7.32 -10.26
N GLY A 188 3.81 8.50 -10.27
CA GLY A 188 3.23 9.72 -10.79
C GLY A 188 3.13 9.71 -12.31
N SER A 189 2.18 10.47 -12.85
CA SER A 189 2.05 10.64 -14.31
C SER A 189 3.23 11.40 -14.95
N ASP A 190 4.07 12.03 -14.13
CA ASP A 190 5.33 12.70 -14.50
C ASP A 190 6.57 11.81 -14.31
N GLY A 191 6.37 10.52 -14.00
CA GLY A 191 7.45 9.55 -13.78
C GLY A 191 8.16 9.70 -12.43
N ARG A 192 7.66 10.56 -11.52
CA ARG A 192 8.19 10.72 -10.16
C ARG A 192 7.42 9.87 -9.17
N ILE A 193 7.95 9.73 -7.96
CA ILE A 193 7.24 9.05 -6.88
C ILE A 193 6.26 10.04 -6.24
N TRP A 194 4.98 9.74 -6.29
CA TRP A 194 3.94 10.48 -5.59
C TRP A 194 3.62 9.83 -4.24
N GLY A 195 2.95 10.58 -3.38
CA GLY A 195 2.39 10.08 -2.12
C GLY A 195 1.91 11.16 -1.15
N GLY A 196 1.83 12.42 -1.59
CA GLY A 196 1.46 13.57 -0.79
C GLY A 196 0.59 14.52 -1.62
N GLU A 197 -0.47 13.99 -2.23
CA GLU A 197 -1.12 14.61 -3.38
C GLU A 197 -2.49 15.20 -3.06
N PHE A 198 -2.77 16.37 -3.65
CA PHE A 198 -4.09 17.01 -3.66
C PHE A 198 -4.62 17.02 -5.09
N LEU A 199 -5.69 16.27 -5.32
CA LEU A 199 -6.29 16.08 -6.64
C LEU A 199 -7.73 16.61 -6.65
N VAL A 200 -8.11 17.28 -7.74
CA VAL A 200 -9.54 17.43 -8.11
C VAL A 200 -9.87 16.26 -9.02
N ALA A 201 -10.73 15.34 -8.57
CA ALA A 201 -10.95 14.07 -9.25
C ALA A 201 -12.44 13.73 -9.41
N ASP A 202 -12.76 13.06 -10.50
CA ASP A 202 -14.01 12.33 -10.71
C ASP A 202 -13.70 10.88 -11.11
N TYR A 203 -14.71 10.08 -11.46
CA TYR A 203 -14.52 8.67 -11.86
C TYR A 203 -13.68 8.47 -13.14
N ARG A 204 -13.48 9.51 -13.95
CA ARG A 204 -12.86 9.42 -15.27
C ARG A 204 -11.51 10.11 -15.33
N ASN A 205 -11.37 11.25 -14.66
CA ASN A 205 -10.21 12.11 -14.76
C ASN A 205 -9.80 12.64 -13.38
N PHE A 206 -8.56 13.10 -13.31
CA PHE A 206 -8.06 13.87 -12.19
C PHE A 206 -7.20 15.04 -12.69
N GLN A 207 -7.15 16.10 -11.89
CA GLN A 207 -6.24 17.20 -12.03
C GLN A 207 -5.45 17.33 -10.73
N ARG A 208 -4.12 17.27 -10.82
CA ARG A 208 -3.23 17.53 -9.67
C ARG A 208 -3.19 19.03 -9.41
N VAL A 209 -3.62 19.45 -8.22
CA VAL A 209 -3.74 20.88 -7.85
C VAL A 209 -2.76 21.29 -6.75
N GLY A 210 -2.17 20.33 -6.04
CA GLY A 210 -1.12 20.57 -5.06
C GLY A 210 -0.41 19.27 -4.68
N HIS A 211 0.82 19.38 -4.21
CA HIS A 211 1.60 18.26 -3.71
C HIS A 211 2.73 18.73 -2.78
N LEU A 212 3.30 17.81 -2.00
CA LEU A 212 4.52 18.08 -1.24
C LEU A 212 5.69 18.39 -2.19
N GLU A 213 6.61 19.27 -1.80
CA GLU A 213 7.81 19.56 -2.58
C GLU A 213 8.59 18.26 -2.88
N TYR A 214 9.09 18.16 -4.11
CA TYR A 214 9.82 16.99 -4.54
C TYR A 214 11.21 16.94 -3.89
N LEU A 215 11.45 15.92 -3.08
CA LEU A 215 12.70 15.71 -2.37
C LEU A 215 13.38 14.39 -2.77
N PRO A 216 14.72 14.33 -2.72
CA PRO A 216 15.47 13.14 -3.12
C PRO A 216 15.34 11.98 -2.14
N VAL A 217 15.31 10.75 -2.68
CA VAL A 217 15.32 9.48 -1.92
C VAL A 217 16.60 8.70 -2.28
N PRO A 218 17.75 9.03 -1.66
CA PRO A 218 19.05 8.49 -2.06
C PRO A 218 19.21 7.03 -1.69
N GLY A 219 19.23 6.16 -2.71
CA GLY A 219 19.28 4.70 -2.59
C GLY A 219 17.97 4.00 -2.95
N GLY A 220 16.92 4.71 -3.37
CA GLY A 220 15.64 4.11 -3.74
C GLY A 220 15.07 3.26 -2.60
N ASP A 221 14.79 1.98 -2.86
CA ASP A 221 14.21 1.04 -1.88
C ASP A 221 15.08 0.87 -0.63
N ALA A 222 16.40 1.00 -0.75
CA ALA A 222 17.29 0.96 0.40
C ALA A 222 17.03 2.10 1.39
N ALA A 223 16.61 3.27 0.90
CA ALA A 223 16.24 4.41 1.74
C ALA A 223 14.90 4.17 2.46
N THR A 224 13.99 3.41 1.86
CA THR A 224 12.73 3.01 2.52
C THR A 224 13.00 2.11 3.72
N ARG A 225 13.95 1.17 3.63
CA ARG A 225 14.38 0.33 4.79
C ARG A 225 15.21 1.09 5.82
N LYS A 226 15.80 2.22 5.43
CA LYS A 226 16.69 3.04 6.25
C LYS A 226 16.20 4.49 6.28
N PRO A 227 15.08 4.79 6.97
CA PRO A 227 14.53 6.13 7.12
C PRO A 227 15.54 7.25 7.40
N TYR A 228 16.63 6.95 8.11
CA TYR A 228 17.69 7.93 8.35
C TYR A 228 18.27 8.53 7.07
N ARG A 229 18.32 7.78 5.96
CA ARG A 229 18.80 8.26 4.65
C ARG A 229 17.88 9.34 4.10
N ILE A 230 16.58 9.16 4.28
CA ILE A 230 15.55 10.13 3.87
C ILE A 230 15.64 11.36 4.77
N GLY A 231 15.75 11.17 6.09
CA GLY A 231 15.92 12.27 7.06
C GLY A 231 17.12 13.16 6.73
N ILE A 232 18.30 12.56 6.50
CA ILE A 232 19.51 13.28 6.09
C ILE A 232 19.31 14.00 4.76
N ALA A 233 18.71 13.33 3.78
CA ALA A 233 18.46 13.92 2.46
C ALA A 233 17.57 15.16 2.55
N TYR A 234 16.52 15.11 3.36
CA TYR A 234 15.58 16.21 3.52
C TYR A 234 16.25 17.41 4.22
N ILE A 235 17.04 17.16 5.27
CA ILE A 235 17.83 18.22 5.92
C ILE A 235 18.80 18.86 4.93
N LEU A 236 19.55 18.06 4.17
CA LEU A 236 20.50 18.56 3.18
C LEU A 236 19.81 19.40 2.10
N SER A 237 18.69 18.93 1.57
CA SER A 237 17.96 19.61 0.49
C SER A 237 17.24 20.88 0.94
N LEU A 238 16.69 20.91 2.16
CA LEU A 238 15.86 22.03 2.64
C LEU A 238 16.64 23.04 3.48
N LEU A 239 17.58 22.59 4.31
CA LEU A 239 18.26 23.40 5.32
C LEU A 239 19.78 23.51 5.08
N GLY A 240 20.33 22.68 4.20
CA GLY A 240 21.76 22.65 3.89
C GLY A 240 22.62 21.96 4.95
N GLU A 241 23.92 21.85 4.65
CA GLU A 241 24.88 21.08 5.46
C GLU A 241 25.02 21.56 6.90
N GLY A 242 24.88 22.87 7.13
CA GLY A 242 25.00 23.47 8.47
C GLY A 242 24.02 22.86 9.48
N ALA A 243 22.82 22.48 9.03
CA ALA A 243 21.81 21.89 9.89
C ALA A 243 22.15 20.47 10.37
N LEU A 244 23.00 19.72 9.64
CA LEU A 244 23.43 18.39 10.08
C LEU A 244 24.30 18.43 11.36
N SER A 245 24.98 19.56 11.59
CA SER A 245 25.87 19.75 12.74
C SER A 245 25.15 20.10 14.05
N GLN A 246 23.81 20.16 14.05
CA GLN A 246 23.02 20.55 15.23
C GLN A 246 22.79 19.43 16.26
N GLY A 247 23.50 18.29 16.16
CA GLY A 247 23.39 17.21 17.13
C GLY A 247 22.05 16.47 17.06
N LEU A 248 21.58 16.17 15.85
CA LEU A 248 20.38 15.36 15.66
C LEU A 248 20.60 13.94 16.19
N PRO A 249 19.66 13.34 16.93
CA PRO A 249 19.80 11.99 17.51
C PRO A 249 20.24 10.94 16.47
N VAL A 250 19.70 11.02 15.27
CA VAL A 250 20.01 10.10 14.16
C VAL A 250 21.48 10.10 13.75
N MET A 251 22.23 11.17 14.07
CA MET A 251 23.63 11.32 13.67
C MET A 251 24.62 10.58 14.59
N GLU A 252 24.19 10.18 15.78
CA GLU A 252 25.07 9.51 16.75
C GLU A 252 25.54 8.14 16.23
N ASP A 253 24.66 7.44 15.51
CA ASP A 253 24.88 6.08 15.03
C ASP A 253 25.37 6.00 13.56
N ILE A 254 25.48 7.14 12.87
CA ILE A 254 25.77 7.17 11.43
C ILE A 254 27.21 7.59 11.15
N SER A 255 27.92 6.74 10.39
CA SER A 255 29.29 7.06 9.98
C SER A 255 29.36 8.27 9.05
N LYS A 256 30.43 9.08 9.19
CA LYS A 256 30.69 10.20 8.26
C LYS A 256 30.76 9.76 6.79
N GLY A 257 31.21 8.53 6.53
CA GLY A 257 31.27 7.95 5.19
C GLY A 257 29.88 7.75 4.58
N GLU A 258 28.91 7.28 5.36
CA GLU A 258 27.53 7.11 4.93
C GLU A 258 26.87 8.46 4.57
N ILE A 259 27.09 9.49 5.39
CA ILE A 259 26.60 10.86 5.13
C ILE A 259 27.17 11.40 3.82
N GLU A 260 28.48 11.22 3.59
CA GLU A 260 29.14 11.64 2.36
C GLU A 260 28.63 10.89 1.12
N ILE A 261 28.29 9.60 1.25
CA ILE A 261 27.67 8.82 0.18
C ILE A 261 26.30 9.39 -0.16
N ILE A 262 25.45 9.63 0.85
CA ILE A 262 24.11 10.22 0.68
C ILE A 262 24.23 11.57 -0.02
N ARG A 263 25.12 12.43 0.44
CA ARG A 263 25.38 13.76 -0.16
C ARG A 263 25.73 13.64 -1.65
N ARG A 264 26.68 12.77 -2.00
CA ARG A 264 27.08 12.57 -3.39
C ARG A 264 25.96 12.00 -4.27
N GLN A 265 25.12 11.13 -3.73
CA GLN A 265 23.96 10.61 -4.46
C GLN A 265 22.97 11.71 -4.80
N ILE A 266 22.70 12.62 -3.85
CA ILE A 266 21.83 13.77 -4.06
C ILE A 266 22.43 14.72 -5.10
N GLU A 267 23.68 15.14 -4.92
CA GLU A 267 24.36 16.09 -5.82
C GLU A 267 24.46 15.63 -7.27
N ARG A 268 24.63 14.32 -7.46
CA ARG A 268 24.79 13.72 -8.80
C ARG A 268 23.51 13.10 -9.36
N GLY A 269 22.41 13.11 -8.59
CA GLY A 269 21.17 12.41 -8.96
C GLY A 269 21.36 10.90 -9.15
N LEU A 270 22.33 10.27 -8.48
CA LEU A 270 22.65 8.85 -8.65
C LEU A 270 21.77 7.99 -7.75
N ASN A 271 20.88 7.18 -8.35
CA ASN A 271 19.91 6.35 -7.63
C ASN A 271 19.14 7.13 -6.57
N SER A 272 18.77 8.37 -6.90
CA SER A 272 18.13 9.31 -5.98
C SER A 272 16.85 9.87 -6.63
N PRO A 273 15.83 9.02 -6.85
CA PRO A 273 14.56 9.47 -7.40
C PRO A 273 13.94 10.56 -6.52
N LEU A 274 13.14 11.42 -7.13
CA LEU A 274 12.41 12.46 -6.41
C LEU A 274 11.05 11.93 -5.97
N THR A 275 10.67 12.27 -4.74
CA THR A 275 9.39 11.89 -4.14
C THR A 275 8.64 13.09 -3.58
N SER A 276 7.32 13.08 -3.69
CA SER A 276 6.40 13.94 -2.94
C SER A 276 5.64 13.16 -1.86
N SER A 277 6.17 12.03 -1.41
CA SER A 277 5.50 11.10 -0.51
C SER A 277 5.31 11.61 0.92
N MET A 278 4.09 11.49 1.43
CA MET A 278 3.77 11.71 2.83
C MET A 278 4.37 10.62 3.71
N GLY A 279 4.36 9.35 3.28
CA GLY A 279 5.01 8.26 4.01
C GLY A 279 6.51 8.50 4.22
N ARG A 280 7.21 8.96 3.18
CA ARG A 280 8.64 9.31 3.28
C ARG A 280 8.89 10.51 4.19
N LEU A 281 7.98 11.48 4.23
CA LEU A 281 8.06 12.58 5.21
C LEU A 281 7.91 12.07 6.65
N PHE A 282 6.98 11.15 6.91
CA PHE A 282 6.84 10.53 8.23
C PHE A 282 8.08 9.73 8.62
N ASP A 283 8.65 8.95 7.68
CA ASP A 283 9.89 8.22 7.89
C ASP A 283 11.05 9.17 8.23
N ALA A 284 11.20 10.26 7.48
CA ALA A 284 12.20 11.29 7.73
C ALA A 284 12.06 11.87 9.14
N ILE A 285 10.87 12.32 9.53
CA ILE A 285 10.62 12.91 10.85
C ILE A 285 10.88 11.88 11.97
N SER A 286 10.39 10.66 11.81
CA SER A 286 10.59 9.57 12.78
C SER A 286 12.07 9.30 13.02
N SER A 287 12.86 9.23 11.94
CA SER A 287 14.32 9.05 12.04
C SER A 287 15.01 10.24 12.70
N LEU A 288 14.67 11.48 12.31
CA LEU A 288 15.27 12.70 12.86
C LEU A 288 14.99 12.87 14.35
N MET A 289 13.83 12.41 14.82
CA MET A 289 13.47 12.39 16.25
C MET A 289 14.14 11.24 17.04
N GLY A 290 14.90 10.37 16.38
CA GLY A 290 15.51 9.20 17.01
C GLY A 290 14.51 8.10 17.38
N ILE A 291 13.31 8.10 16.78
CA ILE A 291 12.29 7.07 17.04
C ILE A 291 12.64 5.79 16.27
N ARG A 292 12.84 5.90 14.96
CA ARG A 292 13.15 4.75 14.10
C ARG A 292 14.05 5.14 12.93
N GLY A 293 15.29 4.66 12.94
CA GLY A 293 16.27 4.91 11.87
C GLY A 293 16.31 3.82 10.78
N GLU A 294 16.03 2.57 11.14
CA GLU A 294 15.93 1.41 10.25
C GLU A 294 14.62 0.66 10.55
N ILE A 295 13.96 0.10 9.54
CA ILE A 295 12.67 -0.59 9.68
C ILE A 295 12.76 -2.07 9.30
N ASP A 296 11.97 -2.89 9.98
CA ASP A 296 11.79 -4.33 9.76
C ASP A 296 10.60 -4.62 8.83
N TYR A 297 9.60 -3.72 8.79
CA TYR A 297 8.41 -3.85 7.96
C TYR A 297 7.89 -2.48 7.49
N GLU A 298 7.13 -2.50 6.39
CA GLU A 298 6.62 -1.29 5.76
C GLU A 298 5.76 -0.46 6.71
N GLY A 299 6.05 0.85 6.77
CA GLY A 299 5.30 1.81 7.57
C GLY A 299 5.65 1.82 9.07
N GLN A 300 6.60 1.00 9.54
CA GLN A 300 6.98 0.93 10.95
C GLN A 300 7.35 2.30 11.53
N ALA A 301 8.23 3.05 10.86
CA ALA A 301 8.67 4.35 11.36
C ALA A 301 7.52 5.37 11.49
N ALA A 302 6.60 5.38 10.53
CA ALA A 302 5.40 6.21 10.57
C ALA A 302 4.44 5.80 11.70
N MET A 303 4.19 4.50 11.89
CA MET A 303 3.35 3.98 12.97
C MET A 303 3.94 4.28 14.36
N GLU A 304 5.24 4.08 14.56
CA GLU A 304 5.89 4.37 15.83
C GLU A 304 5.91 5.88 16.14
N LEU A 305 6.05 6.72 15.12
CA LEU A 305 5.91 8.17 15.24
C LEU A 305 4.49 8.56 15.68
N GLU A 306 3.47 7.98 15.05
CA GLU A 306 2.07 8.19 15.44
C GLU A 306 1.83 7.78 16.91
N MET A 307 2.27 6.58 17.31
CA MET A 307 2.14 6.10 18.69
C MET A 307 2.82 7.03 19.71
N THR A 308 3.98 7.59 19.35
CA THR A 308 4.71 8.55 20.17
C THR A 308 3.93 9.87 20.29
N ALA A 309 3.40 10.37 19.17
CA ALA A 309 2.58 11.58 19.15
C ALA A 309 1.29 11.43 19.98
N TYR A 310 0.65 10.26 19.97
CA TYR A 310 -0.54 9.98 20.79
C TYR A 310 -0.24 10.07 22.30
N LYS A 311 0.92 9.57 22.75
CA LYS A 311 1.34 9.64 24.16
C LYS A 311 1.61 11.09 24.62
N ALA A 312 2.01 11.96 23.69
CA ALA A 312 2.29 13.37 23.96
C ALA A 312 1.04 14.26 24.00
N ARG A 313 -0.16 13.74 23.66
CA ARG A 313 -1.40 14.53 23.74
C ARG A 313 -1.73 14.87 25.21
N PRO A 314 -1.84 16.16 25.57
CA PRO A 314 -2.27 16.53 26.93
C PRO A 314 -3.70 16.03 27.20
N GLU A 315 -3.96 15.59 28.44
CA GLU A 315 -5.21 14.94 28.84
C GLU A 315 -6.48 15.81 28.70
N SER A 316 -6.35 17.10 28.39
CA SER A 316 -7.46 18.06 28.31
C SER A 316 -8.41 17.89 27.10
N ASN A 317 -8.22 16.87 26.26
CA ASN A 317 -9.10 16.57 25.12
C ASN A 317 -9.80 15.20 25.21
N LYS A 318 -9.81 14.56 26.39
CA LYS A 318 -10.68 13.41 26.64
C LYS A 318 -12.12 13.89 26.91
N GLY A 319 -12.88 14.10 25.84
CA GLY A 319 -14.35 14.00 25.80
C GLY A 319 -15.15 15.01 26.63
N THR A 320 -15.69 16.03 25.96
CA THR A 320 -17.08 16.41 26.26
C THR A 320 -17.96 15.20 25.93
N ASN A 321 -18.47 14.53 26.96
CA ASN A 321 -19.57 13.59 26.82
C ASN A 321 -20.71 14.32 26.08
N TYR A 322 -20.96 13.92 24.84
CA TYR A 322 -22.25 14.20 24.23
C TYR A 322 -23.22 13.22 24.90
N GLU A 323 -23.93 13.72 25.92
CA GLU A 323 -25.15 13.07 26.39
C GLU A 323 -26.17 13.13 25.25
N GLU A 324 -26.52 11.97 24.70
CA GLU A 324 -27.69 11.81 23.86
C GLU A 324 -28.93 12.06 24.72
N GLY A 325 -29.69 13.10 24.36
CA GLY A 325 -31.07 13.33 24.79
C GLY A 325 -32.04 13.00 23.66
#